data_AF-A0A162CVH7-F1
#
_entry.id   AF-A0A162CVH7-F1
#
_cell.length_a   1.000
_cell.length_b   1.000
_cell.length_c   1.000
_cell.angle_alpha   90.00
_cell.angle_beta   90.00
_cell.angle_gamma   90.00
#
_symmetry.space_group_name_H-M   'P 1'
#
loop_
_entity.id
_entity.type
_entity.pdbx_description
1 polymer ?
#
loop_
_entity_poly.entity_id
_entity_poly.type
_entity_poly.pdbx_seq_one_letter_code
_entity_poly.pdbx_strand_id
1 'polypeptide(L)'
;MRFFFKSSLLIAAGMVGMTAMAAHAQPRTITECAQKLTARGFNVIDKDIDDGLYEFEAIKNNIKWDVKMDQQCNVLLERIDD
;
A
#
# COMPACT_ATOMS: atom_id res chain seq x y z
N MET A 1 -51.37 11.39 -51.35
CA MET A 1 -51.28 11.90 -49.96
C MET A 1 -50.13 11.17 -49.30
N ARG A 2 -48.96 11.81 -49.16
CA ARG A 2 -48.43 12.54 -47.97
C ARG A 2 -48.18 11.60 -46.79
N PHE A 3 -46.90 11.47 -46.39
CA PHE A 3 -46.29 11.53 -45.04
C PHE A 3 -44.81 11.07 -45.23
N PHE A 4 -43.81 11.92 -45.47
CA PHE A 4 -43.09 12.89 -44.61
C PHE A 4 -42.51 12.33 -43.30
N PHE A 5 -41.22 12.67 -43.07
CA PHE A 5 -40.46 12.69 -41.80
C PHE A 5 -39.95 11.34 -41.26
N LYS A 6 -38.79 11.19 -40.58
CA LYS A 6 -37.71 12.08 -40.11
C LYS A 6 -36.58 11.17 -39.60
N SER A 7 -35.34 11.63 -39.76
CA SER A 7 -34.23 11.60 -38.80
C SER A 7 -33.97 10.37 -37.91
N SER A 8 -32.76 9.84 -38.08
CA SER A 8 -31.74 9.56 -37.06
C SER A 8 -32.18 9.33 -35.62
N LEU A 9 -31.74 8.22 -35.00
CA LEU A 9 -31.25 8.28 -33.63
C LEU A 9 -30.25 7.15 -33.36
N LEU A 10 -29.00 7.55 -33.13
CA LEU A 10 -27.96 6.73 -32.51
C LEU A 10 -28.42 6.30 -31.11
N ILE A 11 -28.28 5.02 -30.79
CA ILE A 11 -28.38 4.56 -29.39
C ILE A 11 -26.95 4.45 -28.87
N ALA A 12 -26.62 5.35 -27.94
CA ALA A 12 -25.32 5.50 -27.32
C ALA A 12 -24.94 4.27 -26.48
N ALA A 13 -23.73 3.77 -26.67
CA ALA A 13 -23.10 2.79 -25.79
C ALA A 13 -22.86 3.43 -24.42
N GLY A 14 -23.69 3.09 -23.43
CA GLY A 14 -23.48 3.44 -22.03
C GLY A 14 -22.36 2.58 -21.45
N MET A 15 -21.10 2.95 -21.70
CA MET A 15 -20.00 2.51 -20.84
C MET A 15 -20.10 3.31 -19.55
N VAL A 16 -20.77 2.74 -18.54
CA VAL A 16 -20.70 3.24 -17.17
C VAL A 16 -19.25 3.04 -16.73
N GLY A 17 -18.46 4.10 -16.85
CA GLY A 17 -17.10 4.14 -16.34
C GLY A 17 -17.14 3.91 -14.84
N MET A 18 -16.74 2.71 -14.41
CA MET A 18 -16.36 2.48 -13.03
C MET A 18 -15.09 3.30 -12.80
N THR A 19 -15.23 4.52 -12.31
CA THR A 19 -14.11 5.26 -11.76
C THR A 19 -13.72 4.53 -10.46
N ALA A 20 -12.75 3.63 -10.59
CA ALA A 20 -12.06 3.07 -9.44
C ALA A 20 -11.36 4.24 -8.74
N MET A 21 -11.99 4.75 -7.68
CA MET A 21 -11.34 5.67 -6.76
C MET A 21 -10.12 4.93 -6.22
N ALA A 22 -8.92 5.35 -6.64
CA ALA A 22 -7.70 4.85 -6.05
C ALA A 22 -7.72 5.23 -4.57
N ALA A 23 -8.02 4.27 -3.71
CA ALA A 23 -7.99 4.47 -2.27
C ALA A 23 -6.52 4.65 -1.89
N HIS A 24 -6.09 5.91 -1.76
CA HIS A 24 -4.81 6.21 -1.12
C HIS A 24 -4.94 5.84 0.36
N ALA A 25 -4.37 4.69 0.73
CA ALA A 25 -4.31 4.27 2.12
C ALA A 25 -3.55 5.33 2.92
N GLN A 26 -4.12 5.75 4.05
CA GLN A 26 -3.45 6.67 4.95
C GLN A 26 -2.11 6.07 5.41
N PRO A 27 -1.05 6.88 5.53
CA PRO A 27 0.21 6.45 6.13
C PRO A 27 -0.02 5.82 7.50
N ARG A 28 0.58 4.66 7.71
CA ARG A 28 0.66 3.96 9.00
C ARG A 28 1.77 4.59 9.82
N THR A 29 1.60 4.59 11.13
CA THR A 29 2.63 4.99 12.08
C THR A 29 3.73 3.94 12.17
N ILE A 30 4.94 4.36 12.55
CA ILE A 30 6.06 3.44 12.82
C ILE A 30 5.71 2.35 13.85
N THR A 31 4.84 2.67 14.82
CA THR A 31 4.36 1.71 15.82
C THR A 31 3.46 0.63 15.21
N GLU A 32 2.57 0.99 14.28
CA GLU A 32 1.75 0.01 13.56
C GLU A 32 2.61 -0.92 12.70
N CYS A 33 3.66 -0.38 12.07
CA CYS A 33 4.60 -1.19 11.28
C CYS A 33 5.46 -2.11 12.17
N ALA A 34 5.89 -1.64 13.35
CA ALA A 34 6.55 -2.49 14.34
C ALA A 34 5.65 -3.65 14.79
N GLN A 35 4.36 -3.41 15.01
CA GLN A 35 3.41 -4.47 15.37
C GLN A 35 3.28 -5.53 14.27
N LYS A 36 3.30 -5.13 12.99
CA LYS A 36 3.35 -6.08 11.87
C LYS A 36 4.63 -6.92 11.88
N LEU A 37 5.78 -6.34 12.23
CA LEU A 37 7.01 -7.11 12.41
C LEU A 37 6.91 -8.11 13.55
N THR A 38 6.35 -7.70 14.69
CA THR A 38 6.12 -8.59 15.82
C THR A 38 5.19 -9.75 15.46
N ALA A 39 4.12 -9.49 14.68
CA ALA A 39 3.26 -10.54 14.14
C ALA A 39 3.98 -11.52 13.19
N ARG A 40 5.10 -11.09 12.56
CA ARG A 40 5.99 -11.93 11.74
C ARG A 40 7.07 -12.67 12.55
N GLY A 41 7.04 -12.58 13.88
CA GLY A 41 7.97 -13.25 14.79
C GLY A 41 9.26 -12.49 15.07
N PHE A 42 9.33 -11.20 14.74
CA PHE A 42 10.45 -10.34 15.12
C PHE A 42 10.25 -9.73 16.51
N ASN A 43 11.29 -9.73 17.33
CA ASN A 43 11.37 -8.89 18.51
C ASN A 43 12.03 -7.55 18.13
N VAL A 44 11.24 -6.50 17.94
CA VAL A 44 11.75 -5.17 17.59
C VAL A 44 12.42 -4.54 18.81
N ILE A 45 13.71 -4.20 18.68
CA ILE A 45 14.53 -3.65 19.77
C ILE A 45 14.81 -2.16 19.59
N ASP A 46 14.80 -1.66 18.36
CA ASP A 46 14.90 -0.22 18.05
C ASP A 46 14.02 0.18 16.87
N LYS A 47 13.69 1.48 16.78
CA LYS A 47 12.83 2.07 15.76
C LYS A 47 13.35 3.46 15.40
N ASP A 48 13.57 3.71 14.11
CA ASP A 48 13.97 5.02 13.61
C ASP A 48 13.23 5.39 12.32
N ILE A 49 13.30 6.66 11.95
CA ILE A 49 12.81 7.20 10.69
C ILE A 49 13.98 7.83 9.95
N ASP A 50 14.41 7.21 8.86
CA ASP A 50 15.50 7.69 8.01
C ASP A 50 15.02 7.83 6.56
N ASP A 51 15.29 8.97 5.93
CA ASP A 51 14.88 9.30 4.56
C ASP A 51 13.38 9.01 4.24
N GLY A 52 12.51 9.15 5.24
CA GLY A 52 11.07 8.90 5.11
C GLY A 52 10.66 7.42 5.14
N LEU A 53 11.61 6.52 5.37
CA LEU A 53 11.40 5.10 5.63
C LEU A 53 11.38 4.84 7.13
N TYR A 54 10.74 3.75 7.52
CA TYR A 54 10.81 3.23 8.87
C TYR A 54 11.89 2.17 8.96
N GLU A 55 12.82 2.37 9.88
CA GLU A 55 13.91 1.45 10.14
C GLU A 55 13.68 0.74 11.48
N PHE A 56 13.97 -0.55 11.49
CA PHE A 56 13.80 -1.40 12.67
C PHE A 56 15.05 -2.25 12.84
N GLU A 57 15.66 -2.15 14.02
CA GLU A 57 16.51 -3.22 14.51
C GLU A 57 15.63 -4.26 15.20
N ALA A 58 15.80 -5.53 14.84
CA ALA A 58 14.98 -6.60 15.39
C ALA A 58 15.75 -7.90 15.57
N ILE A 59 15.29 -8.75 16.50
CA ILE A 59 15.83 -10.09 16.73
C ILE A 59 14.84 -11.13 16.25
N LYS A 60 15.30 -12.10 15.45
CA LYS A 60 14.52 -13.28 15.06
C LYS A 60 15.45 -14.48 14.92
N ASN A 61 15.07 -15.61 15.52
CA ASN A 61 15.88 -16.83 15.57
C ASN A 61 17.31 -16.59 16.12
N ASN A 62 17.45 -15.77 17.16
CA ASN A 62 18.73 -15.36 17.77
C ASN A 62 19.70 -14.61 16.82
N ILE A 63 19.19 -14.06 15.73
CA ILE A 63 19.95 -13.25 14.76
C ILE A 63 19.39 -11.82 14.82
N LYS A 64 20.28 -10.81 14.76
CA LYS A 64 19.90 -9.40 14.63
C LYS A 64 19.63 -9.08 13.15
N TRP A 65 18.60 -8.29 12.91
CA TRP A 65 18.11 -7.93 11.58
C TRP A 65 17.91 -6.43 11.48
N ASP A 66 18.30 -5.89 10.33
CA ASP A 66 17.89 -4.58 9.85
C ASP A 66 16.67 -4.77 8.94
N VAL A 67 15.57 -4.08 9.26
CA VAL A 67 14.39 -4.04 8.40
C VAL A 67 14.02 -2.60 8.06
N LYS A 68 13.87 -2.30 6.77
CA LYS A 68 13.34 -1.02 6.30
C LYS A 68 11.95 -1.20 5.70
N MET A 69 11.04 -0.30 6.02
CA MET A 69 9.67 -0.29 5.51
C MET A 69 9.24 1.06 4.96
N ASP A 70 8.30 1.05 4.03
CA ASP A 70 7.55 2.26 3.69
C ASP A 70 6.46 2.58 4.74
N GLN A 71 5.79 3.72 4.56
CA GLN A 71 4.70 4.17 5.43
C GLN A 71 3.40 3.36 5.27
N GLN A 72 3.37 2.35 4.42
CA GLN A 72 2.29 1.36 4.32
C GLN A 72 2.69 0.04 5.02
N CYS A 73 3.87 0.03 5.64
CA CYS A 73 4.53 -1.10 6.27
C CYS A 73 4.89 -2.23 5.29
N ASN A 74 5.14 -1.91 4.02
CA ASN A 74 5.72 -2.85 3.10
C ASN A 74 7.22 -2.94 3.38
N VAL A 75 7.74 -4.16 3.50
CA VAL A 75 9.18 -4.41 3.67
C VAL A 75 9.90 -4.05 2.36
N LEU A 76 10.84 -3.13 2.45
CA LEU A 76 11.71 -2.74 1.33
C LEU A 76 13.09 -3.40 1.43
N LEU A 77 13.55 -3.62 2.66
CA LEU A 77 14.81 -4.29 2.97
C LEU A 77 14.61 -5.18 4.20
N GLU A 78 15.15 -6.39 4.17
CA GLU A 78 15.24 -7.30 5.33
C GLU A 78 16.55 -8.07 5.20
N ARG A 79 17.53 -7.76 6.06
CA ARG A 79 18.86 -8.38 6.06
C ARG A 79 19.34 -8.64 7.48
N ILE A 80 20.28 -9.55 7.62
CA ILE A 80 21.01 -9.76 8.87
C ILE A 80 21.91 -8.54 9.11
N ASP A 81 21.96 -8.06 10.35
CA ASP A 81 22.88 -7.02 10.81
C ASP A 81 24.18 -7.69 11.27
N ASP A 82 25.26 -7.51 10.50
CA ASP A 82 26.56 -8.19 10.61
C ASP A 82 27.69 -7.35 11.20
#